data_AF-Q4DV21-F1
#
_entry.id   AF-Q4DV21-F1
#
_cell.length_a   1.000
_cell.length_b   1.000
_cell.length_c   1.000
_cell.angle_alpha   90.00
_cell.angle_beta   90.00
_cell.angle_gamma   90.00
#
_symmetry.space_group_name_H-M   'P 1'
#
loop_
_entity.id
_entity.type
_entity.pdbx_description
1 polymer ?
#
loop_
_entity_poly.entity_id
_entity_poly.type
_entity_poly.pdbx_seq_one_letter_code
_entity_poly.pdbx_strand_id
1 'polypeptide(L)'
;MGPPAGTPRPARKNRHDRPAGGRHAHAFRGCERHDLQGTANRLQRLAPPAKIPHEKFGAVEGLMATARATMASQQTADGASLKEWHGGRGAARKIVPSVTGATKTAGKGIPALNGRLTGMAFRVPTPNVSVVDFTARLEKPAAYEQLRAATDAASEGKLKSFLGHTEDEAVSTDMGGVALTSVFAVKAGISLNDRFVKLASWYGNETGYSHKVLDLVAHISAH
;
A
#
# COMPACT_ATOMS: atom_id res chain seq x y z
N MET A 1 -39.50 5.91 -19.03
CA MET A 1 -39.35 5.70 -17.58
C MET A 1 -38.02 6.31 -17.16
N GLY A 2 -38.02 7.49 -16.56
CA GLY A 2 -36.80 8.13 -16.08
C GLY A 2 -36.28 7.46 -14.80
N PRO A 3 -34.97 7.42 -14.54
CA PRO A 3 -34.44 6.83 -13.32
C PRO A 3 -34.83 7.68 -12.10
N PRO A 4 -35.07 7.06 -10.92
CA PRO A 4 -35.46 7.80 -9.72
C PRO A 4 -34.28 8.60 -9.17
N ALA A 5 -34.59 9.79 -8.65
CA ALA A 5 -33.64 10.72 -8.04
C ALA A 5 -32.85 10.05 -6.92
N GLY A 6 -31.52 10.03 -7.06
CA GLY A 6 -30.59 9.56 -6.04
C GLY A 6 -30.63 10.49 -4.81
N THR A 7 -30.82 9.89 -3.64
CA THR A 7 -30.73 10.56 -2.34
C THR A 7 -29.36 11.24 -2.15
N PRO A 8 -29.30 12.42 -1.49
CA PRO A 8 -28.03 13.10 -1.28
C PRO A 8 -27.15 12.29 -0.33
N ARG A 9 -25.91 11.99 -0.73
CA ARG A 9 -24.90 11.40 0.17
C ARG A 9 -24.59 12.38 1.31
N PRO A 10 -24.50 11.92 2.57
CA PRO A 10 -24.11 12.77 3.68
C PRO A 10 -22.67 13.26 3.51
N ALA A 11 -22.43 14.52 3.84
CA ALA A 11 -21.10 15.14 3.79
C ALA A 11 -20.11 14.35 4.67
N ARG A 12 -19.09 13.75 4.05
CA ARG A 12 -18.03 13.01 4.75
C ARG A 12 -17.25 13.94 5.67
N LYS A 13 -17.38 13.73 6.99
CA LYS A 13 -16.35 14.09 7.95
C LYS A 13 -15.14 13.17 7.73
N ASN A 14 -14.27 13.48 6.78
CA ASN A 14 -12.92 12.93 6.80
C ASN A 14 -12.26 13.46 8.08
N ARG A 15 -12.22 12.65 9.14
CA ARG A 15 -11.30 12.85 10.26
C ARG A 15 -9.87 12.52 9.79
N HIS A 16 -9.39 13.29 8.83
CA HIS A 16 -7.97 13.49 8.63
C HIS A 16 -7.72 14.94 8.99
N ASP A 17 -7.44 15.18 10.27
CA ASP A 17 -6.80 16.42 10.69
C ASP A 17 -5.61 16.64 9.77
N ARG A 18 -5.68 17.71 8.95
CA ARG A 18 -4.50 18.18 8.23
C ARG A 18 -3.42 18.40 9.29
N PRO A 19 -2.24 17.77 9.20
CA PRO A 19 -1.16 18.19 10.06
C PRO A 19 -0.81 19.61 9.63
N ALA A 20 -1.23 20.59 10.44
CA ALA A 20 -0.67 21.93 10.42
C ALA A 20 0.86 21.79 10.49
N GLY A 21 1.55 22.50 9.61
CA GLY A 21 2.97 22.33 9.34
C GLY A 21 3.83 22.19 10.60
N GLY A 22 4.79 21.27 10.56
CA GLY A 22 5.93 21.28 11.49
C GLY A 22 6.27 19.98 12.24
N ARG A 23 5.67 18.82 11.96
CA ARG A 23 5.94 17.59 12.76
C ARG A 23 6.47 16.36 12.00
N HIS A 24 7.11 16.54 10.85
CA HIS A 24 7.52 15.43 9.97
C HIS A 24 8.83 14.70 10.38
N ALA A 25 9.67 15.29 11.24
CA ALA A 25 11.01 14.74 11.54
C ALA A 25 11.03 13.44 12.38
N HIS A 26 9.90 13.04 12.99
CA HIS A 26 9.84 11.83 13.82
C HIS A 26 9.71 10.52 13.02
N ALA A 27 9.36 10.60 11.74
CA ALA A 27 9.00 9.44 10.93
C ALA A 27 10.16 8.45 10.71
N PHE A 28 11.41 8.90 10.81
CA PHE A 28 12.61 8.09 10.58
C PHE A 28 13.45 7.87 11.85
N ARG A 29 12.98 8.29 13.04
CA ARG A 29 13.70 8.01 14.30
C ARG A 29 13.79 6.49 14.49
N GLY A 30 15.01 5.95 14.41
CA GLY A 30 15.31 4.52 14.55
C GLY A 30 15.54 3.76 13.24
N CYS A 31 15.48 4.41 12.07
CA CYS A 31 15.99 3.83 10.82
C CYS A 31 17.51 3.99 10.77
N GLU A 32 18.24 2.90 10.54
CA GLU A 32 19.69 2.99 10.31
C GLU A 32 19.98 3.60 8.93
N ARG A 33 21.20 4.11 8.71
CA ARG A 33 21.60 4.71 7.41
C ARG A 33 21.33 3.79 6.22
N HIS A 34 21.36 2.47 6.41
CA HIS A 34 21.06 1.49 5.36
C HIS A 34 19.57 1.37 5.05
N ASP A 35 18.68 1.72 5.98
CA ASP A 35 17.23 1.76 5.76
C ASP A 35 16.82 2.95 4.88
N LEU A 36 17.54 4.08 5.00
CA LEU A 36 17.28 5.32 4.26
C LEU A 36 17.35 5.13 2.73
N GLN A 37 18.28 4.30 2.25
CA GLN A 37 18.45 4.00 0.82
C GLN A 37 17.32 3.12 0.25
N GLY A 38 16.66 2.32 1.09
CA GLY A 38 15.57 1.41 0.69
C GLY A 38 14.17 2.03 0.82
N THR A 39 14.01 3.01 1.72
CA THR A 39 12.72 3.63 2.04
C THR A 39 12.12 4.47 0.92
N ALA A 40 12.89 4.82 -0.10
CA ALA A 40 12.51 5.87 -1.02
C ALA A 40 11.58 5.49 -2.18
N ASN A 41 10.99 4.29 -2.35
CA ASN A 41 9.83 4.12 -3.26
C ASN A 41 9.08 2.79 -3.05
N ARG A 42 9.79 1.75 -2.60
CA ARG A 42 9.32 0.35 -2.66
C ARG A 42 9.04 -0.27 -1.30
N LEU A 43 9.78 0.12 -0.26
CA LEU A 43 9.57 -0.38 1.09
C LEU A 43 8.26 0.12 1.72
N GLN A 44 7.87 1.36 1.44
CA GLN A 44 6.77 2.02 2.16
C GLN A 44 5.37 1.49 1.83
N ARG A 45 5.15 0.97 0.61
CA ARG A 45 3.81 0.55 0.14
C ARG A 45 3.45 -0.86 0.59
N LEU A 46 4.46 -1.71 0.78
CA LEU A 46 4.29 -3.13 1.08
C LEU A 46 4.67 -3.50 2.50
N ALA A 47 5.52 -2.71 3.16
CA ALA A 47 5.97 -3.04 4.49
C ALA A 47 4.80 -3.12 5.47
N PRO A 48 3.84 -2.17 5.55
CA PRO A 48 2.83 -2.24 6.60
C PRO A 48 1.93 -3.49 6.52
N PRO A 49 1.35 -3.87 5.36
CA PRO A 49 0.53 -5.08 5.26
C PRO A 49 1.26 -6.39 5.57
N ALA A 50 2.58 -6.48 5.32
CA ALA A 50 3.38 -7.66 5.61
C ALA A 50 4.03 -7.64 7.01
N LYS A 51 4.48 -6.47 7.47
CA LYS A 51 5.19 -6.26 8.74
C LYS A 51 4.29 -6.53 9.93
N ILE A 52 3.05 -6.02 9.92
CA ILE A 52 2.15 -6.16 11.07
C ILE A 52 1.77 -7.61 11.32
N PRO A 53 1.29 -8.39 10.32
CA PRO A 53 1.02 -9.80 10.53
C PRO A 53 2.28 -10.59 10.91
N HIS A 54 3.43 -10.23 10.34
CA HIS A 54 4.68 -10.91 10.66
C HIS A 54 5.15 -10.67 12.10
N GLU A 55 5.19 -9.42 12.56
CA GLU A 55 5.64 -9.08 13.91
C GLU A 55 4.71 -9.62 15.00
N LYS A 56 3.40 -9.70 14.74
CA LYS A 56 2.41 -10.14 15.74
C LYS A 56 2.13 -11.63 15.70
N PHE A 57 2.02 -12.20 14.50
CA PHE A 57 1.52 -13.57 14.30
C PHE A 57 2.50 -14.47 13.53
N GLY A 58 3.60 -13.93 13.01
CA GLY A 58 4.61 -14.67 12.25
C GLY A 58 4.09 -15.07 10.87
N ALA A 59 4.37 -14.28 9.84
CA ALA A 59 4.08 -14.69 8.46
C ALA A 59 5.13 -15.69 8.01
N VAL A 60 4.69 -16.90 7.62
CA VAL A 60 5.58 -18.00 7.20
C VAL A 60 5.93 -17.88 5.73
N GLU A 61 4.93 -17.59 4.91
CA GLU A 61 5.05 -17.36 3.47
C GLU A 61 3.92 -16.44 3.03
N GLY A 62 4.14 -15.72 1.93
CA GLY A 62 3.12 -14.81 1.40
C GLY A 62 3.29 -14.50 -0.08
N LEU A 63 2.13 -14.29 -0.71
CA LEU A 63 2.01 -13.84 -2.08
C LEU A 63 1.33 -12.48 -2.09
N MET A 64 1.72 -11.65 -3.05
CA MET A 64 1.02 -10.39 -3.29
C MET A 64 0.69 -10.14 -4.74
N ALA A 65 -0.45 -9.50 -4.94
CA ALA A 65 -0.80 -8.87 -6.18
C ALA A 65 -0.99 -7.37 -5.91
N THR A 66 -0.72 -6.53 -6.91
CA THR A 66 -1.17 -5.14 -6.85
C THR A 66 -1.96 -4.80 -8.10
N ALA A 67 -3.19 -4.32 -7.93
CA ALA A 67 -3.89 -3.62 -9.00
C ALA A 67 -3.34 -2.20 -9.02
N ARG A 68 -2.49 -1.95 -10.01
CA ARG A 68 -1.63 -0.78 -10.10
C ARG A 68 -2.15 0.19 -11.14
N ALA A 69 -2.29 1.46 -10.79
CA ALA A 69 -2.59 2.52 -11.74
C ALA A 69 -1.56 2.58 -12.88
N THR A 70 -2.03 3.09 -14.02
CA THR A 70 -1.18 3.36 -15.16
C THR A 70 -0.12 4.41 -14.82
N MET A 71 1.12 4.21 -15.27
CA MET A 71 2.23 5.13 -15.06
C MET A 71 2.70 5.75 -16.38
N ALA A 72 3.46 6.84 -16.28
CA ALA A 72 4.06 7.54 -17.43
C ALA A 72 4.97 6.67 -18.33
N SER A 73 5.46 5.51 -17.85
CA SER A 73 6.26 4.58 -18.65
C SER A 73 5.43 3.72 -19.62
N GLN A 74 4.10 3.73 -19.51
CA GLN A 74 3.23 2.93 -20.36
C GLN A 74 2.77 3.69 -21.60
N GLN A 75 2.53 2.94 -22.67
CA GLN A 75 2.13 3.49 -23.96
C GLN A 75 0.62 3.81 -23.98
N THR A 76 0.22 4.87 -24.70
CA THR A 76 -1.19 5.24 -24.92
C THR A 76 -1.87 4.26 -25.89
N ALA A 77 -1.17 3.89 -26.97
CA ALA A 77 -1.54 2.86 -27.92
C ALA A 77 -0.59 1.65 -27.83
N ASP A 78 -0.79 0.63 -28.65
CA ASP A 78 0.19 -0.46 -28.75
C ASP A 78 1.48 0.07 -29.38
N GLY A 79 2.61 -0.13 -28.70
CA GLY A 79 3.92 0.35 -29.13
C GLY A 79 5.07 -0.53 -28.63
N ALA A 80 6.28 -0.19 -29.04
CA ALA A 80 7.46 -0.98 -28.74
C ALA A 80 7.85 -0.87 -27.25
N SER A 81 7.97 -2.02 -26.58
CA SER A 81 8.55 -2.14 -25.25
C SER A 81 9.48 -3.34 -25.21
N LEU A 82 10.76 -3.12 -25.54
CA LEU A 82 11.74 -4.20 -25.78
C LEU A 82 12.04 -5.05 -24.54
N LYS A 83 11.94 -4.45 -23.35
CA LYS A 83 12.23 -5.12 -22.07
C LYS A 83 11.01 -5.76 -21.43
N GLU A 84 9.80 -5.30 -21.78
CA GLU A 84 8.55 -5.74 -21.17
C GLU A 84 7.44 -5.70 -22.22
N TRP A 85 7.30 -6.77 -23.01
CA TRP A 85 6.38 -6.80 -24.16
C TRP A 85 4.93 -6.51 -23.77
N HIS A 86 4.49 -7.04 -22.62
CA HIS A 86 3.18 -6.74 -22.06
C HIS A 86 3.00 -5.24 -21.77
N GLY A 87 4.04 -4.56 -21.27
CA GLY A 87 4.03 -3.13 -20.95
C GLY A 87 3.96 -2.20 -22.16
N GLY A 88 4.24 -2.70 -23.36
CA GLY A 88 4.09 -1.95 -24.62
C GLY A 88 2.65 -1.89 -25.14
N ARG A 89 1.72 -2.65 -24.54
CA ARG A 89 0.31 -2.63 -24.93
C ARG A 89 -0.37 -1.39 -24.36
N GLY A 90 -1.25 -0.77 -25.13
CA GLY A 90 -1.95 0.46 -24.77
C GLY A 90 -2.65 0.38 -23.41
N ALA A 91 -2.27 1.26 -22.49
CA ALA A 91 -2.58 1.16 -21.07
C ALA A 91 -4.06 1.41 -20.72
N ALA A 92 -4.71 2.31 -21.45
CA ALA A 92 -6.05 2.82 -21.10
C ALA A 92 -7.19 1.82 -21.34
N ARG A 93 -6.91 0.67 -21.98
CA ARG A 93 -7.96 -0.29 -22.39
C ARG A 93 -7.64 -1.73 -22.00
N LYS A 94 -6.61 -1.97 -21.19
CA LYS A 94 -6.08 -3.32 -20.93
C LYS A 94 -5.74 -3.52 -19.46
N ILE A 95 -5.92 -4.75 -18.99
CA ILE A 95 -5.32 -5.23 -17.75
C ILE A 95 -4.02 -5.92 -18.14
N VAL A 96 -2.89 -5.39 -17.68
CA VAL A 96 -1.56 -5.83 -18.14
C VAL A 96 -0.81 -6.47 -16.97
N PRO A 97 -0.60 -7.81 -16.99
CA PRO A 97 0.27 -8.47 -16.03
C PRO A 97 1.69 -7.94 -16.13
N SER A 98 2.34 -7.75 -14.98
CA SER A 98 3.68 -7.19 -14.88
C SER A 98 4.40 -7.77 -13.66
N VAL A 99 5.72 -7.91 -13.78
CA VAL A 99 6.57 -8.26 -12.63
C VAL A 99 6.69 -7.05 -11.70
N THR A 100 6.69 -7.29 -10.40
CA THR A 100 6.90 -6.23 -9.40
C THR A 100 8.25 -6.42 -8.69
N GLY A 101 9.05 -5.37 -8.66
CA GLY A 101 10.30 -5.37 -7.87
C GLY A 101 10.07 -5.17 -6.38
N ALA A 102 8.82 -4.95 -5.96
CA ALA A 102 8.51 -4.49 -4.61
C ALA A 102 8.68 -5.62 -3.56
N THR A 103 8.48 -6.88 -3.93
CA THR A 103 8.69 -8.05 -3.05
C THR A 103 10.17 -8.25 -2.70
N LYS A 104 11.07 -8.07 -3.67
CA LYS A 104 12.52 -8.08 -3.45
C LYS A 104 12.95 -7.00 -2.45
N THR A 105 12.30 -5.85 -2.46
CA THR A 105 12.60 -4.76 -1.51
C THR A 105 11.97 -5.03 -0.14
N ALA A 106 10.75 -5.60 -0.09
CA ALA A 106 10.11 -5.98 1.16
C ALA A 106 10.97 -6.99 1.96
N GLY A 107 11.56 -7.98 1.27
CA GLY A 107 12.49 -8.92 1.90
C GLY A 107 13.77 -8.28 2.45
N LYS A 108 14.18 -7.11 1.93
CA LYS A 108 15.32 -6.36 2.48
C LYS A 108 14.98 -5.60 3.76
N GLY A 109 13.80 -4.97 3.84
CA GLY A 109 13.40 -4.25 5.06
C GLY A 109 12.71 -5.10 6.11
N ILE A 110 12.34 -6.35 5.78
CA ILE A 110 11.95 -7.36 6.76
C ILE A 110 12.80 -8.60 6.46
N PRO A 111 14.05 -8.66 6.96
CA PRO A 111 14.99 -9.73 6.63
C PRO A 111 14.43 -11.15 6.86
N ALA A 112 13.61 -11.32 7.91
CA ALA A 112 12.93 -12.57 8.23
C ALA A 112 11.94 -13.06 7.15
N LEU A 113 11.54 -12.19 6.23
CA LEU A 113 10.65 -12.48 5.10
C LEU A 113 11.40 -12.58 3.76
N ASN A 114 12.72 -12.46 3.75
CA ASN A 114 13.52 -12.61 2.55
C ASN A 114 13.38 -14.04 1.99
N GLY A 115 13.06 -14.16 0.71
CA GLY A 115 12.77 -15.46 0.07
C GLY A 115 11.40 -16.07 0.41
N ARG A 116 10.64 -15.47 1.34
CA ARG A 116 9.30 -15.94 1.77
C ARG A 116 8.15 -15.12 1.18
N LEU A 117 8.48 -14.00 0.52
CA LEU A 117 7.52 -13.12 -0.12
C LEU A 117 7.81 -12.96 -1.61
N THR A 118 6.80 -13.19 -2.44
CA THR A 118 6.84 -12.88 -3.86
C THR A 118 5.48 -12.38 -4.35
N GLY A 119 5.38 -12.01 -5.63
CA GLY A 119 4.17 -11.38 -6.13
C GLY A 119 4.27 -10.79 -7.52
N MET A 120 3.17 -10.20 -7.96
CA MET A 120 2.97 -9.64 -9.29
C MET A 120 2.18 -8.34 -9.25
N ALA A 121 2.08 -7.67 -10.39
CA ALA A 121 1.22 -6.50 -10.58
C ALA A 121 0.27 -6.72 -11.76
N PHE A 122 -0.93 -6.19 -11.65
CA PHE A 122 -1.85 -5.98 -12.75
C PHE A 122 -1.95 -4.48 -12.97
N ARG A 123 -1.44 -3.98 -14.08
CA ARG A 123 -1.63 -2.57 -14.44
C ARG A 123 -3.04 -2.41 -14.98
N VAL A 124 -3.82 -1.53 -14.38
CA VAL A 124 -5.24 -1.33 -14.69
C VAL A 124 -5.48 0.09 -15.24
N PRO A 125 -6.56 0.32 -16.02
CA PRO A 125 -6.91 1.63 -16.58
C PRO A 125 -7.40 2.68 -15.58
N THR A 126 -6.67 2.88 -14.47
CA THR A 126 -6.86 4.00 -13.55
C THR A 126 -5.65 4.94 -13.63
N PRO A 127 -5.85 6.28 -13.60
CA PRO A 127 -4.75 7.24 -13.72
C PRO A 127 -3.94 7.37 -12.44
N ASN A 128 -4.54 7.11 -11.28
CA ASN A 128 -3.87 7.15 -9.99
C ASN A 128 -4.55 6.19 -9.01
N VAL A 129 -3.91 6.03 -7.85
CA VAL A 129 -4.25 5.11 -6.76
C VAL A 129 -4.18 3.65 -7.17
N SER A 130 -3.59 2.86 -6.28
CA SER A 130 -3.43 1.43 -6.43
C SER A 130 -3.83 0.74 -5.13
N VAL A 131 -4.00 -0.57 -5.20
CA VAL A 131 -4.24 -1.42 -4.03
C VAL A 131 -3.26 -2.59 -4.02
N VAL A 132 -2.80 -2.96 -2.84
CA VAL A 132 -2.07 -4.19 -2.55
C VAL A 132 -3.06 -5.21 -2.04
N ASP A 133 -3.06 -6.40 -2.65
CA ASP A 133 -3.63 -7.63 -2.11
C ASP A 133 -2.47 -8.45 -1.57
N PHE A 134 -2.42 -8.62 -0.25
CA PHE A 134 -1.40 -9.40 0.43
C PHE A 134 -2.02 -10.64 1.06
N THR A 135 -1.63 -11.81 0.58
CA THR A 135 -2.08 -13.11 1.10
C THR A 135 -0.94 -13.79 1.84
N ALA A 136 -1.16 -14.23 3.07
CA ALA A 136 -0.13 -14.84 3.89
C ALA A 136 -0.64 -15.99 4.74
N ARG A 137 0.25 -16.96 4.98
CA ARG A 137 0.06 -17.99 5.99
C ARG A 137 0.72 -17.56 7.31
N LEU A 138 -0.02 -17.66 8.41
CA LEU A 138 0.41 -17.27 9.75
C LEU A 138 0.89 -18.49 10.57
N GLU A 139 1.95 -18.27 11.34
CA GLU A 139 2.58 -19.21 12.26
C GLU A 139 1.78 -19.34 13.57
N LYS A 140 1.25 -18.22 14.07
CA LYS A 140 0.30 -18.18 15.18
C LYS A 140 -1.10 -17.96 14.61
N PRO A 141 -2.10 -18.78 14.99
CA PRO A 141 -3.46 -18.57 14.55
C PRO A 141 -3.98 -17.23 15.09
N ALA A 142 -4.69 -16.48 14.25
CA ALA A 142 -5.27 -15.19 14.56
C ALA A 142 -6.62 -15.03 13.86
N ALA A 143 -7.65 -14.70 14.64
CA ALA A 143 -8.93 -14.27 14.08
C ALA A 143 -8.76 -12.94 13.33
N TYR A 144 -9.64 -12.67 12.36
CA TYR A 144 -9.55 -11.44 11.55
C TYR A 144 -9.58 -10.15 12.39
N GLU A 145 -10.42 -10.12 13.44
CA GLU A 145 -10.48 -8.99 14.36
C GLU A 145 -9.15 -8.74 15.12
N GLN A 146 -8.35 -9.79 15.37
CA GLN A 146 -7.03 -9.63 15.98
C GLN A 146 -6.04 -9.00 15.02
N LEU A 147 -6.14 -9.30 13.71
CA LEU A 147 -5.33 -8.66 12.67
C LEU A 147 -5.70 -7.20 12.48
N ARG A 148 -7.00 -6.89 12.51
CA ARG A 148 -7.52 -5.53 12.51
C ARG A 148 -6.99 -4.75 13.72
N ALA A 149 -7.21 -5.25 14.93
CA ALA A 149 -6.74 -4.60 16.15
C ALA A 149 -5.21 -4.39 16.17
N ALA A 150 -4.44 -5.35 15.67
CA ALA A 150 -3.00 -5.22 15.51
C ALA A 150 -2.61 -4.11 14.51
N THR A 151 -3.37 -3.98 13.42
CA THR A 151 -3.18 -2.97 12.39
C THR A 151 -3.55 -1.58 12.88
N ASP A 152 -4.67 -1.46 13.58
CA ASP A 152 -5.15 -0.21 14.16
C ASP A 152 -4.15 0.31 15.20
N ALA A 153 -3.71 -0.55 16.13
CA ALA A 153 -2.68 -0.20 17.11
C ALA A 153 -1.35 0.23 16.47
N ALA A 154 -0.96 -0.40 15.35
CA ALA A 154 0.23 0.00 14.61
C ALA A 154 0.04 1.37 13.92
N SER A 155 -1.16 1.63 13.38
CA SER A 155 -1.53 2.89 12.73
C SER A 155 -1.65 4.06 13.71
N GLU A 156 -1.94 3.80 14.98
CA GLU A 156 -2.00 4.85 16.01
C GLU A 156 -0.66 5.06 16.71
N GLY A 157 0.21 4.04 16.68
CA GLY A 157 1.52 4.03 17.30
C GLY A 157 2.67 4.27 16.32
N LYS A 158 3.54 3.25 16.19
CA LYS A 158 4.83 3.35 15.48
C LYS A 158 4.71 3.73 14.00
N LEU A 159 3.59 3.43 13.36
CA LEU A 159 3.39 3.67 11.93
C LEU A 159 2.43 4.83 11.64
N LYS A 160 2.10 5.68 12.63
CA LYS A 160 1.10 6.75 12.48
C LYS A 160 1.31 7.69 11.30
N SER A 161 2.55 8.00 10.97
CA SER A 161 2.85 8.86 9.82
C SER A 161 2.80 8.15 8.47
N PHE A 162 2.65 6.82 8.45
CA PHE A 162 2.81 5.96 7.27
C PHE A 162 1.57 5.13 6.96
N LEU A 163 0.89 4.65 7.99
CA LEU A 163 -0.23 3.72 7.92
C LEU A 163 -1.47 4.37 8.50
N GLY A 164 -2.55 4.34 7.72
CA GLY A 164 -3.91 4.55 8.22
C GLY A 164 -4.76 3.31 8.05
N HIS A 165 -6.00 3.37 8.50
CA HIS A 165 -7.02 2.37 8.26
C HIS A 165 -8.30 3.06 7.80
N THR A 166 -9.16 2.31 7.10
CA THR A 166 -10.50 2.77 6.73
C THR A 166 -11.50 1.61 6.85
N GLU A 167 -12.63 1.92 7.46
CA GLU A 167 -13.81 1.04 7.54
C GLU A 167 -14.90 1.46 6.55
N ASP A 168 -14.67 2.51 5.77
CA ASP A 168 -15.57 2.93 4.72
C ASP A 168 -15.51 1.95 3.55
N GLU A 169 -16.60 1.87 2.78
CA GLU A 169 -16.62 1.21 1.47
C GLU A 169 -15.92 2.08 0.43
N ALA A 170 -14.65 2.39 0.69
CA ALA A 170 -13.86 3.32 -0.10
C ALA A 170 -13.42 2.69 -1.42
N VAL A 171 -13.44 3.50 -2.46
CA VAL A 171 -12.96 3.16 -3.81
C VAL A 171 -11.68 3.95 -4.13
N SER A 172 -11.04 3.63 -5.25
CA SER A 172 -9.73 4.21 -5.60
C SER A 172 -9.72 5.75 -5.62
N THR A 173 -10.80 6.39 -6.07
CA THR A 173 -10.90 7.86 -6.11
C THR A 173 -10.88 8.50 -4.73
N ASP A 174 -11.39 7.80 -3.70
CA ASP A 174 -11.44 8.32 -2.33
C ASP A 174 -10.05 8.41 -1.68
N MET A 175 -9.07 7.70 -2.24
CA MET A 175 -7.68 7.68 -1.77
C MET A 175 -6.80 8.71 -2.50
N GLY A 176 -7.37 9.48 -3.43
CA GLY A 176 -6.68 10.56 -4.10
C GLY A 176 -6.23 11.64 -3.11
N GLY A 177 -4.98 12.09 -3.21
CA GLY A 177 -4.44 13.13 -2.34
C GLY A 177 -4.06 12.67 -0.92
N VAL A 178 -4.25 11.40 -0.57
CA VAL A 178 -3.86 10.86 0.74
C VAL A 178 -2.32 10.83 0.87
N ALA A 179 -1.81 11.45 1.94
CA ALA A 179 -0.37 11.57 2.23
C ALA A 179 0.24 10.31 2.88
N LEU A 180 -0.61 9.38 3.36
CA LEU A 180 -0.18 8.11 3.94
C LEU A 180 0.34 7.17 2.85
N THR A 181 1.29 6.31 3.20
CA THR A 181 1.89 5.34 2.27
C THR A 181 1.06 4.08 2.09
N SER A 182 0.20 3.79 3.05
CA SER A 182 -0.65 2.62 3.10
C SER A 182 -1.88 2.97 3.91
N VAL A 183 -3.06 2.61 3.39
CA VAL A 183 -4.32 2.71 4.10
C VAL A 183 -4.95 1.32 4.10
N PHE A 184 -5.05 0.69 5.25
CA PHE A 184 -5.63 -0.64 5.40
C PHE A 184 -7.15 -0.59 5.16
N ALA A 185 -7.64 -1.41 4.22
CA ALA A 185 -9.06 -1.47 3.89
C ALA A 185 -9.72 -2.60 4.69
N VAL A 186 -10.25 -2.26 5.87
CA VAL A 186 -10.71 -3.24 6.88
C VAL A 186 -11.80 -4.15 6.32
N LYS A 187 -12.74 -3.61 5.55
CA LYS A 187 -13.86 -4.38 4.97
C LYS A 187 -13.48 -5.22 3.74
N ALA A 188 -12.31 -4.99 3.16
CA ALA A 188 -11.86 -5.69 1.95
C ALA A 188 -10.93 -6.88 2.24
N GLY A 189 -10.45 -7.03 3.48
CA GLY A 189 -9.68 -8.21 3.87
C GLY A 189 -10.56 -9.44 4.10
N ILE A 190 -9.95 -10.61 3.95
CA ILE A 190 -10.62 -11.91 4.02
C ILE A 190 -9.73 -12.83 4.87
N SER A 191 -10.29 -13.47 5.89
CA SER A 191 -9.64 -14.58 6.58
C SER A 191 -10.28 -15.88 6.12
N LEU A 192 -9.52 -16.75 5.44
CA LEU A 192 -10.02 -18.06 5.03
C LEU A 192 -10.14 -18.99 6.26
N ASN A 193 -9.18 -18.87 7.16
CA ASN A 193 -9.13 -19.49 8.47
C ASN A 193 -8.11 -18.73 9.32
N ASP A 194 -7.99 -19.05 10.60
CA ASP A 194 -7.11 -18.34 11.54
C ASP A 194 -5.62 -18.35 11.15
N ARG A 195 -5.20 -19.14 10.16
CA ARG A 195 -3.82 -19.20 9.67
C ARG A 195 -3.65 -18.72 8.24
N PHE A 196 -4.71 -18.37 7.52
CA PHE A 196 -4.60 -18.02 6.09
C PHE A 196 -5.44 -16.79 5.78
N VAL A 197 -4.75 -15.68 5.53
CA VAL A 197 -5.34 -14.34 5.55
C VAL A 197 -5.00 -13.58 4.28
N LYS A 198 -5.93 -12.74 3.85
CA LYS A 198 -5.79 -11.80 2.75
C LYS A 198 -6.09 -10.40 3.27
N LEU A 199 -5.13 -9.50 3.13
CA LEU A 199 -5.22 -8.11 3.57
C LEU A 199 -5.15 -7.19 2.36
N ALA A 200 -6.06 -6.22 2.31
CA ALA A 200 -6.10 -5.21 1.27
C ALA A 200 -5.60 -3.86 1.81
N SER A 201 -4.73 -3.20 1.05
CA SER A 201 -4.29 -1.84 1.42
C SER A 201 -4.17 -0.92 0.22
N TRP A 202 -4.86 0.21 0.30
CA TRP A 202 -4.79 1.29 -0.67
C TRP A 202 -3.50 2.10 -0.53
N TYR A 203 -3.04 2.65 -1.65
CA TYR A 203 -1.97 3.64 -1.65
C TYR A 203 -2.07 4.58 -2.85
N GLY A 204 -1.83 5.87 -2.61
CA GLY A 204 -1.59 6.83 -3.68
C GLY A 204 -0.20 6.61 -4.28
N ASN A 205 -0.12 6.32 -5.58
CA ASN A 205 1.17 6.07 -6.25
C ASN A 205 2.08 7.30 -6.26
N GLU A 206 1.47 8.48 -6.18
CA GLU A 206 2.11 9.77 -6.33
C GLU A 206 2.13 10.50 -4.99
N THR A 207 0.96 10.88 -4.45
CA THR A 207 0.89 11.78 -3.29
C THR A 207 1.58 11.24 -2.05
N GLY A 208 1.19 10.04 -1.59
CA GLY A 208 1.79 9.45 -0.41
C GLY A 208 3.29 9.23 -0.58
N TYR A 209 3.72 8.87 -1.78
CA TYR A 209 5.13 8.73 -2.09
C TYR A 209 5.90 10.06 -2.03
N SER A 210 5.39 11.11 -2.68
CA SER A 210 6.01 12.44 -2.69
C SER A 210 6.15 13.04 -1.29
N HIS A 211 5.15 12.85 -0.43
CA HIS A 211 5.23 13.30 0.97
C HIS A 211 6.40 12.64 1.71
N LYS A 212 6.70 11.38 1.41
CA LYS A 212 7.75 10.64 2.11
C LYS A 212 9.15 10.99 1.64
N VAL A 213 9.27 11.41 0.39
CA VAL A 213 10.50 12.05 -0.09
C VAL A 213 10.76 13.32 0.71
N LEU A 214 9.73 14.16 0.93
CA LEU A 214 9.88 15.37 1.75
C LEU A 214 10.19 15.03 3.21
N ASP A 215 9.52 14.04 3.80
CA ASP A 215 9.82 13.56 5.16
C ASP A 215 11.29 13.10 5.27
N LEU A 216 11.80 12.41 4.26
CA LEU A 216 13.18 11.92 4.22
C LEU A 216 14.18 13.07 4.13
N VAL A 217 13.93 14.06 3.26
CA VAL A 217 14.76 15.26 3.15
C VAL A 217 14.79 16.02 4.47
N ALA A 218 13.63 16.20 5.12
CA ALA A 218 13.54 16.85 6.42
C ALA A 218 14.30 16.08 7.52
N HIS A 219 14.28 14.74 7.48
CA HIS A 219 15.04 13.92 8.42
C HIS A 219 16.56 14.04 8.22
N ILE A 220 17.02 13.98 6.96
CA ILE A 220 18.44 14.15 6.61
C ILE A 220 18.93 15.54 7.01
N SER A 221 18.14 16.58 6.76
CA SER A 221 18.52 17.96 7.11
C SER A 221 18.59 18.23 8.62
N ALA A 222 18.01 17.36 9.45
CA ALA A 222 18.03 17.50 10.90
C ALA A 222 19.24 16.81 11.57
N HIS A 223 20.09 16.13 10.79
CA HIS A 223 21.30 15.41 11.24
C HIS A 223 22.53 15.92 10.48
#